data_AF-A0AAD0MNM6-F1
#
_entry.id   AF-A0AAD0MNM6-F1
#
_cell.length_a   1.000
_cell.length_b   1.000
_cell.length_c   1.000
_cell.angle_alpha   90.00
_cell.angle_beta   90.00
_cell.angle_gamma   90.00
#
_symmetry.space_group_name_H-M   'P 1'
#
loop_
_entity.id
_entity.type
_entity.pdbx_description
1 polymer ?
#
loop_
_entity_poly.entity_id
_entity_poly.type
_entity_poly.pdbx_seq_one_letter_code
_entity_poly.pdbx_strand_id
1 'polypeptide(L)' 'MRIGSVLSSERKPCVVCNRKTGAYKIYEQSNMQLKIPLCDTDERTCFDKVDVKDTATLFLKVIKKDIQEDAK' A
#
# COMPACT_ATOMS: atom_id res chain seq x y z
N MET A 1 -7.37 -4.21 10.81
CA MET A 1 -6.37 -3.99 9.74
C MET A 1 -5.00 -3.95 10.40
N ARG A 2 -4.07 -4.81 10.00
CA ARG A 2 -2.67 -4.78 10.46
C ARG A 2 -1.88 -3.91 9.49
N ILE A 3 -1.02 -3.05 10.04
CA ILE A 3 -0.14 -2.18 9.26
C ILE A 3 1.28 -2.63 9.56
N GLY A 4 2.09 -2.80 8.51
CA GLY A 4 3.48 -3.18 8.64
C GLY A 4 4.33 -2.60 7.53
N SER A 5 5.59 -3.01 7.51
CA SER A 5 6.55 -2.67 6.46
C SER A 5 7.32 -3.91 6.04
N VAL A 6 7.58 -4.05 4.75
CA VAL A 6 8.46 -5.10 4.23
C VAL A 6 9.52 -4.51 3.31
N LEU A 7 10.69 -5.13 3.30
CA LEU A 7 11.73 -4.89 2.31
C LEU A 7 11.68 -6.00 1.28
N SER A 8 11.66 -5.62 0.00
CA SER A 8 11.74 -6.54 -1.14
C SER A 8 12.97 -6.21 -1.97
N SER A 9 13.55 -7.24 -2.60
CA SER A 9 14.61 -7.08 -3.60
C SER A 9 14.12 -6.33 -4.85
N GLU A 10 12.82 -6.39 -5.13
CA GLU A 10 12.19 -5.65 -6.23
C GLU A 10 12.00 -4.18 -5.86
N ARG A 11 12.68 -3.29 -6.59
CA ARG A 11 12.58 -1.84 -6.38
C ARG A 11 11.56 -1.21 -7.32
N LYS A 12 10.54 -0.59 -6.73
CA LYS A 12 9.51 0.18 -7.45
C LYS A 12 9.57 1.66 -7.08
N PRO A 13 9.07 2.57 -7.93
CA PRO A 13 8.97 3.98 -7.56
C PRO A 13 8.00 4.16 -6.40
N CYS A 14 8.41 4.94 -5.41
CA CYS A 14 7.56 5.36 -4.30
C CYS A 14 6.38 6.17 -4.81
N VAL A 15 5.16 5.89 -4.34
CA VAL A 15 3.95 6.56 -4.82
C VAL A 15 3.88 8.06 -4.45
N VAL A 16 4.63 8.49 -3.44
CA VAL A 16 4.68 9.89 -2.99
C VAL A 16 5.84 10.66 -3.63
N CYS A 17 7.03 10.04 -3.65
CA CYS A 17 8.30 10.72 -3.94
C CYS A 17 8.92 10.31 -5.28
N ASN A 18 8.34 9.33 -5.98
CA ASN A 18 8.81 8.67 -7.21
C ASN A 18 10.23 8.07 -7.18
N ARG A 19 10.91 8.08 -6.02
CA ARG A 19 12.22 7.45 -5.81
C ARG A 19 12.09 5.94 -5.84
N LYS A 20 13.03 5.24 -6.49
CA LYS A 20 13.12 3.77 -6.40
C LYS A 20 13.33 3.34 -4.94
N THR A 21 12.41 2.54 -4.42
CA THR A 21 12.42 1.97 -3.07
C THR A 21 12.17 0.48 -3.13
N GLY A 22 12.85 -0.27 -2.26
CA GLY A 22 12.51 -1.67 -1.97
C GLY A 22 11.62 -1.80 -0.74
N ALA A 23 11.33 -0.69 -0.04
CA ALA A 23 10.47 -0.67 1.12
C ALA A 23 8.99 -0.50 0.69
N TYR A 24 8.13 -1.27 1.34
CA TYR A 24 6.70 -1.25 1.12
C TYR A 24 5.99 -1.12 2.44
N LYS A 25 4.98 -0.25 2.50
CA LYS A 25 3.99 -0.25 3.58
C LYS A 25 2.94 -1.30 3.24
N ILE A 26 2.73 -2.22 4.18
CA ILE A 26 1.77 -3.30 4.05
C ILE A 26 0.53 -2.95 4.87
N TYR A 27 -0.63 -3.16 4.26
CA TYR A 27 -1.90 -3.21 4.96
C TYR A 27 -2.51 -4.59 4.76
N GLU A 28 -2.83 -5.25 5.87
CA GLU A 28 -3.37 -6.61 5.85
C GLU A 28 -4.71 -6.67 6.60
N GLN A 29 -5.70 -7.28 5.96
CA GLN A 29 -7.00 -7.55 6.57
C GLN A 29 -7.52 -8.90 6.07
N SER A 30 -7.72 -9.83 7.02
CA SER A 30 -8.13 -11.20 6.74
C SER A 30 -7.20 -11.88 5.73
N ASN A 31 -7.66 -12.14 4.50
CA ASN A 31 -6.90 -12.82 3.44
C ASN A 31 -6.35 -11.87 2.36
N MET A 32 -6.41 -10.56 2.61
CA MET A 32 -6.04 -9.58 1.60
C MET A 32 -4.92 -8.68 2.11
N GLN A 33 -3.96 -8.43 1.22
CA GLN A 33 -2.76 -7.69 1.52
C GLN A 33 -2.49 -6.64 0.44
N LEU A 34 -2.42 -5.38 0.85
CA LEU A 34 -2.03 -4.27 0.00
C LEU A 34 -0.58 -3.90 0.30
N LYS A 35 0.25 -3.84 -0.75
CA LYS A 35 1.64 -3.39 -0.67
C LYS A 35 1.79 -2.09 -1.43
N ILE A 36 2.15 -1.02 -0.73
CA ILE A 36 2.40 0.28 -1.35
C ILE A 36 3.90 0.58 -1.28
N PRO A 37 4.59 0.78 -2.40
CA PRO A 37 6.00 1.17 -2.38
C PRO A 37 6.13 2.56 -1.77
N LEU A 38 6.83 2.67 -0.65
CA LEU A 38 7.05 3.92 0.08
C LEU A 38 8.52 4.08 0.47
N CYS A 39 8.96 5.34 0.49
CA CYS A 39 10.33 5.73 0.76
C CYS A 39 10.37 6.50 2.08
N ASP A 40 10.99 5.94 3.13
CA ASP A 40 11.36 6.74 4.30
C ASP A 40 12.87 6.93 4.33
N THR A 41 13.28 8.14 4.71
CA THR A 41 14.66 8.55 4.95
C THR A 41 14.65 9.52 6.13
N ASP A 42 15.78 9.81 6.77
CA ASP A 42 15.87 10.79 7.87
C ASP A 42 15.23 12.16 7.55
N GLU A 43 15.21 12.54 6.26
CA GLU A 43 14.63 13.81 5.81
C GLU A 43 13.18 13.69 5.27
N ARG A 44 12.64 12.47 5.09
CA ARG A 44 11.35 12.24 4.43
C ARG A 44 10.58 11.10 5.06
N THR A 45 9.37 11.40 5.52
CA THR A 45 8.42 10.43 6.08
C THR A 45 7.27 10.17 5.11
N CYS A 46 7.54 9.48 3.99
CA CYS A 46 6.47 9.16 3.03
C CYS A 46 5.47 8.15 3.59
N PHE A 47 5.85 7.35 4.59
CA PHE A 47 4.91 6.46 5.28
C PHE A 47 3.81 7.23 5.99
N ASP A 48 4.12 8.40 6.57
CA ASP A 48 3.15 9.24 7.28
C ASP A 48 2.27 10.06 6.35
N LYS A 49 2.73 10.30 5.11
CA LYS A 49 1.96 11.02 4.08
C LYS A 49 0.87 10.17 3.43
N VAL A 50 0.97 8.85 3.51
CA VAL A 50 -0.07 7.96 3.01
C VAL A 50 -1.08 7.70 4.11
N ASP A 51 -2.17 8.45 4.04
CA ASP A 51 -3.30 8.29 4.94
C ASP A 51 -4.03 6.96 4.67
N VAL A 52 -4.28 6.22 5.75
CA VAL A 52 -4.93 4.91 5.72
C VAL A 52 -6.35 5.04 5.18
N LYS A 53 -6.99 6.22 5.31
CA LYS A 53 -8.37 6.46 4.89
C LYS A 53 -8.56 6.42 3.37
N ASP A 54 -7.69 7.08 2.61
CA ASP A 54 -7.70 7.02 1.14
C ASP A 54 -7.36 5.62 0.63
N THR A 55 -6.40 4.98 1.31
CA THR A 55 -5.97 3.62 1.01
C THR A 55 -7.09 2.61 1.27
N ALA A 56 -7.81 2.72 2.40
CA ALA A 56 -8.96 1.90 2.74
C ALA A 56 -10.13 2.15 1.78
N THR A 57 -10.33 3.39 1.33
CA THR A 57 -11.35 3.73 0.32
C THR A 57 -11.05 3.06 -1.02
N LEU A 58 -9.79 3.09 -1.47
CA LEU A 58 -9.35 2.38 -2.66
C LEU A 58 -9.55 0.86 -2.50
N PHE A 59 -9.19 0.34 -1.34
CA PHE A 59 -9.29 -1.07 -1.03
C PHE A 59 -10.74 -1.58 -1.00
N LEU A 60 -11.65 -0.84 -0.38
CA LEU A 60 -13.10 -1.12 -0.41
C LEU A 60 -13.65 -1.07 -1.83
N LYS A 61 -13.16 -0.16 -2.69
CA LYS A 61 -13.53 -0.12 -4.11
C LYS A 61 -13.05 -1.37 -4.87
N VAL A 62 -11.82 -1.81 -4.63
CA VAL A 62 -11.26 -3.03 -5.24
C VAL A 62 -12.08 -4.25 -4.80
N ILE A 63 -12.30 -4.44 -3.50
CA ILE A 63 -13.15 -5.52 -2.97
C ILE A 63 -14.54 -5.51 -3.61
N LYS A 64 -15.18 -4.33 -3.67
CA LYS A 64 -16.51 -4.20 -4.27
C LYS A 64 -16.51 -4.62 -5.74
N LYS A 65 -15.44 -4.31 -6.48
CA LYS A 65 -15.29 -4.69 -7.88
C LYS A 65 -15.07 -6.19 -8.03
N ASP A 66 -14.16 -6.79 -7.26
CA ASP A 66 -13.92 -8.24 -7.28
C ASP A 66 -15.20 -9.02 -6.95
N ILE A 67 -15.98 -8.61 -5.94
CA ILE A 67 -17.27 -9.24 -5.62
C ILE A 67 -18.27 -9.12 -6.79
N GLN A 68 -18.29 -7.98 -7.48
CA GLN A 68 -19.18 -7.79 -8.63
C GLN A 68 -18.77 -8.61 -9.85
N GLU A 69 -17.47 -8.85 -10.04
CA GLU A 69 -16.95 -9.68 -11.13
C GLU A 69 -17.16 -11.18 -10.84
N ASP A 70 -17.04 -11.62 -9.58
CA ASP A 70 -17.27 -13.02 -9.17
C ASP A 70 -18.77 -13.41 -9.14
N ALA A 71 -19.65 -12.44 -8.91
CA ALA A 71 -21.11 -12.65 -8.91
C ALA A 71 -21.74 -12.71 -10.32
N LYS A 72 -20.94 -12.69 -11.40
CA LYS A 72 -21.39 -12.64 -12.79
C LYS A 72 -21.07 -13.92 -13.54
#